data_AF-A0A953XHM2-F1
#
_entry.id   AF-A0A953XHM2-F1
#
_cell.length_a   1.000
_cell.length_b   1.000
_cell.length_c   1.000
_cell.angle_alpha   90.00
_cell.angle_beta   90.00
_cell.angle_gamma   90.00
#
_symmetry.space_group_name_H-M   'P 1'
#
loop_
_entity.id
_entity.type
_entity.pdbx_description
1 polymer ?
#
loop_
_entity_poly.entity_id
_entity_poly.type
_entity_poly.pdbx_seq_one_letter_code
_entity_poly.pdbx_strand_id
1 'polypeptide(L)'
;MLWDVMGLATGREASKISALEKSTNWKIENAREDIEELQHEIEQLRLIVKTLAGVCQQKGVFSEAEYQDMQDFIDVQDGLLDGKSKTEYEPKACPKCNRQNNHMAKVCIWCEAEL
;
A
#
# COMPACT_ATOMS: atom_id res chain seq x y z
N MET A 1 17.06 -42.45 34.35
CA MET A 1 18.17 -42.45 33.35
C MET A 1 17.67 -42.15 31.94
N LEU A 2 16.77 -42.93 31.31
CA LEU A 2 16.21 -42.57 29.98
C LEU A 2 15.16 -41.43 30.03
N TRP A 3 14.32 -41.40 31.07
CA TRP A 3 13.30 -40.36 31.26
C TRP A 3 13.89 -38.97 31.59
N ASP A 4 15.00 -38.92 32.33
CA ASP A 4 15.68 -37.67 32.70
C ASP A 4 16.32 -36.97 31.49
N VAL A 5 16.89 -37.74 30.56
CA VAL A 5 17.50 -37.21 29.33
C VAL A 5 16.43 -36.68 28.37
N MET A 6 15.28 -37.35 28.27
CA MET A 6 14.15 -36.85 27.48
C MET A 6 13.55 -35.55 28.08
N GLY A 7 13.43 -35.45 29.40
CA GLY A 7 12.95 -34.23 30.07
C GLY A 7 13.87 -33.01 29.91
N LEU A 8 15.19 -33.23 29.84
CA LEU A 8 16.16 -32.16 29.57
C LEU A 8 16.18 -31.70 28.10
N ALA A 9 15.95 -32.62 27.16
CA ALA A 9 15.85 -32.29 25.74
C ALA A 9 14.60 -31.45 25.45
N THR A 10 13.44 -31.85 25.97
CA THR A 10 12.18 -31.10 25.81
C THR A 10 12.23 -29.71 26.45
N GLY A 11 12.89 -29.55 27.60
CA GLY A 11 13.07 -28.24 28.25
C GLY A 11 13.95 -27.27 27.45
N ARG A 12 14.97 -27.76 26.74
CA ARG A 12 15.81 -26.94 25.85
C ARG A 12 15.09 -26.54 24.58
N GLU A 13 14.34 -27.45 23.96
CA GLU A 13 13.48 -27.16 22.81
C GLU A 13 12.42 -26.10 23.16
N ALA A 14 11.72 -26.26 24.29
CA ALA A 14 10.70 -25.30 24.75
C ALA A 14 11.27 -23.90 25.01
N SER A 15 12.49 -23.82 25.58
CA SER A 15 13.17 -22.54 25.84
C SER A 15 13.55 -21.83 24.53
N LYS A 16 13.99 -22.58 23.51
CA LYS A 16 14.27 -22.02 22.18
C LYS A 16 13.01 -21.54 21.48
N ILE A 17 11.93 -22.31 21.55
CA ILE A 17 10.63 -21.92 20.97
C ILE A 17 10.15 -20.62 21.61
N SER A 18 10.16 -20.53 22.94
CA SER A 18 9.74 -19.30 23.65
C SER A 18 10.61 -18.08 23.31
N ALA A 19 11.92 -18.27 23.17
CA ALA A 19 12.82 -17.19 22.74
C ALA A 19 12.54 -16.75 21.29
N LEU A 20 12.24 -17.69 20.40
CA LEU A 20 11.89 -17.42 19.01
C LEU A 20 10.54 -16.70 18.90
N GLU A 21 9.56 -17.10 19.69
CA GLU A 21 8.23 -16.45 19.77
C GLU A 21 8.37 -15.00 20.24
N LYS A 22 9.12 -14.76 21.32
CA LYS A 22 9.43 -13.39 21.77
C LYS A 22 10.16 -12.60 20.69
N SER A 23 11.13 -13.23 20.01
CA SER A 23 11.86 -12.62 18.89
C SER A 23 10.95 -12.25 17.72
N THR A 24 9.96 -13.09 17.44
CA THR A 24 9.03 -12.86 16.33
C THR A 24 8.02 -11.79 16.70
N ASN A 25 7.50 -11.81 17.94
CA ASN A 25 6.55 -10.82 18.41
C ASN A 25 7.13 -9.41 18.45
N TRP A 26 8.38 -9.22 18.89
CA TRP A 26 8.97 -7.86 18.84
C TRP A 26 9.11 -7.36 17.41
N LYS A 27 9.48 -8.22 16.45
CA LYS A 27 9.57 -7.82 15.04
C LYS A 27 8.22 -7.43 14.47
N ILE A 28 7.17 -8.16 14.83
CA ILE A 28 5.80 -7.86 14.41
C ILE A 28 5.37 -6.51 14.98
N GLU A 29 5.66 -6.25 16.26
CA GLU A 29 5.28 -4.99 16.90
C GLU A 29 6.04 -3.81 16.30
N ASN A 30 7.35 -3.90 16.14
CA ASN A 30 8.13 -2.86 15.48
C ASN A 30 7.65 -2.61 14.04
N ALA A 31 7.36 -3.67 13.29
CA ALA A 31 6.85 -3.51 11.92
C ALA A 31 5.47 -2.82 11.89
N ARG A 32 4.65 -2.98 12.94
CA ARG A 32 3.37 -2.27 13.06
C ARG A 32 3.59 -0.79 13.35
N GLU A 33 4.47 -0.48 14.29
CA GLU A 33 4.86 0.89 14.60
C GLU A 33 5.41 1.60 13.35
N ASP A 34 6.31 0.94 12.61
CA ASP A 34 6.86 1.46 11.35
C ASP A 34 5.75 1.71 10.31
N ILE A 35 4.77 0.80 10.20
CA ILE A 35 3.64 0.97 9.28
C ILE A 35 2.77 2.16 9.69
N GLU A 36 2.48 2.32 10.97
CA GLU A 36 1.67 3.44 11.47
C GLU A 36 2.37 4.79 11.24
N GLU A 37 3.69 4.85 11.47
CA GLU A 37 4.51 6.04 11.18
C GLU A 37 4.51 6.36 9.68
N LEU A 38 4.77 5.37 8.82
CA LEU A 38 4.74 5.56 7.37
C LEU A 38 3.35 5.98 6.87
N GLN A 39 2.27 5.43 7.43
CA GLN A 39 0.91 5.85 7.11
C GLN A 39 0.67 7.31 7.49
N HIS A 40 1.17 7.73 8.65
CA HIS A 40 1.08 9.13 9.09
C HIS A 40 1.85 10.07 8.15
N GLU A 41 3.08 9.73 7.78
CA GLU A 41 3.89 10.51 6.84
C GLU A 41 3.23 10.61 5.46
N ILE A 42 2.68 9.51 4.94
CA ILE A 42 1.94 9.50 3.67
C ILE A 42 0.74 10.45 3.73
N GLU A 43 -0.01 10.46 4.83
CA GLU A 43 -1.17 11.35 4.97
C GLU A 43 -0.75 12.82 5.04
N GLN A 44 0.34 13.13 5.75
CA GLN A 44 0.90 14.48 5.74
C GLN A 44 1.36 14.90 4.33
N LEU A 45 2.04 14.03 3.60
CA LEU A 45 2.48 14.30 2.24
C LEU A 45 1.29 14.52 1.30
N ARG A 46 0.23 13.71 1.40
CA ARG A 46 -1.01 13.89 0.65
C ARG A 46 -1.63 15.25 0.90
N LEU A 47 -1.70 15.68 2.16
CA LEU A 47 -2.22 17.00 2.51
C LEU A 47 -1.38 18.11 1.88
N ILE A 48 -0.04 18.04 2.01
CA ILE A 48 0.88 19.04 1.43
C ILE A 48 0.71 19.13 -0.09
N VAL A 49 0.71 18.00 -0.79
CA VAL A 49 0.55 17.94 -2.25
C VAL A 49 -0.80 18.53 -2.67
N LYS A 50 -1.88 18.18 -1.96
CA LYS A 50 -3.22 18.72 -2.23
C LYS A 50 -3.29 20.22 -2.01
N THR A 51 -2.66 20.73 -0.94
CA THR A 51 -2.57 22.16 -0.67
C THR A 51 -1.78 22.89 -1.76
N LEU A 52 -0.63 22.35 -2.17
CA LEU A 52 0.19 22.93 -3.24
C LEU A 52 -0.57 22.96 -4.57
N ALA A 53 -1.21 21.85 -4.95
CA ALA A 53 -2.01 21.78 -6.16
C ALA A 53 -3.14 22.81 -6.16
N GLY A 54 -3.86 22.96 -5.03
CA GLY A 54 -4.90 23.98 -4.87
C GLY A 54 -4.36 25.40 -5.01
N VAL A 55 -3.18 25.69 -4.45
CA VAL A 55 -2.52 27.02 -4.60
C VAL A 55 -2.15 27.28 -6.07
N CYS A 56 -1.60 26.29 -6.77
CA CYS A 56 -1.27 26.40 -8.19
C CYS A 56 -2.50 26.67 -9.05
N GLN A 57 -3.60 25.96 -8.79
CA GLN A 57 -4.88 26.18 -9.48
C GLN A 57 -5.45 27.58 -9.21
N GLN A 58 -5.45 28.04 -7.96
CA GLN A 58 -5.89 29.40 -7.60
C GLN A 58 -5.05 30.49 -8.26
N LYS A 59 -3.75 30.24 -8.47
CA LYS A 59 -2.85 31.14 -9.18
C LYS A 59 -2.92 31.00 -10.71
N GLY A 60 -3.75 30.10 -11.23
CA GLY A 60 -3.89 29.87 -12.66
C GLY A 60 -2.64 29.26 -13.32
N VAL A 61 -1.81 28.53 -12.54
CA VAL A 61 -0.63 27.84 -13.08
C VAL A 61 -1.03 26.71 -14.02
N PHE A 62 -2.14 26.04 -13.69
CA PHE A 62 -2.79 25.04 -14.53
C PHE A 62 -4.29 25.05 -14.24
N SER A 63 -5.07 24.59 -15.21
CA SER A 63 -6.48 24.25 -15.06
C SER A 63 -6.66 22.84 -14.47
N GLU A 64 -7.87 22.56 -13.99
CA GLU A 64 -8.24 21.22 -13.52
C GLU A 64 -8.07 20.16 -14.60
N ALA A 65 -8.39 20.50 -15.86
CA ALA A 65 -8.26 19.60 -17.00
C ALA A 65 -6.79 19.27 -17.28
N GLU A 66 -5.91 20.28 -17.33
CA GLU A 66 -4.47 20.08 -17.54
C GLU A 66 -3.82 19.26 -16.42
N TYR A 67 -4.32 19.41 -15.18
CA TYR A 67 -3.86 18.60 -14.06
C TYR A 67 -4.27 17.13 -14.22
N GLN A 68 -5.51 16.85 -14.63
CA GLN A 68 -5.98 15.49 -14.89
C GLN A 68 -5.24 14.82 -16.04
N ASP A 69 -5.03 15.54 -17.14
CA ASP A 69 -4.26 15.03 -18.29
C ASP A 69 -2.82 14.67 -17.89
N MET A 70 -2.19 15.47 -17.02
CA MET A 70 -0.86 15.19 -16.49
C MET A 70 -0.84 13.97 -15.57
N GLN A 71 -1.87 13.78 -14.74
CA GLN A 71 -1.99 12.58 -13.90
C GLN A 71 -2.09 11.31 -14.76
N ASP A 72 -2.96 11.31 -15.77
CA ASP A 72 -3.16 10.18 -16.67
C ASP A 72 -1.88 9.88 -17.47
N PHE A 73 -1.17 10.92 -17.93
CA PHE A 73 0.11 10.74 -18.61
C PHE A 73 1.16 10.08 -17.70
N ILE A 74 1.29 10.53 -16.45
CA ILE A 74 2.25 9.96 -15.49
C ILE A 74 1.90 8.51 -15.16
N ASP A 75 0.63 8.18 -14.91
CA ASP A 75 0.19 6.81 -14.63
C ASP A 75 0.50 5.86 -15.80
N VAL A 76 0.27 6.31 -17.03
CA VAL A 76 0.64 5.57 -18.24
C VAL A 76 2.15 5.37 -18.34
N GLN A 77 2.97 6.40 -18.06
CA GLN A 77 4.43 6.27 -18.08
C GLN A 77 4.93 5.30 -17.01
N ASP A 78 4.40 5.38 -15.79
CA ASP A 78 4.76 4.45 -14.70
C ASP A 78 4.38 3.00 -15.06
N GLY A 79 3.18 2.79 -15.61
CA GLY A 79 2.73 1.47 -16.07
C GLY A 79 3.60 0.89 -17.20
N LEU A 80 4.15 1.74 -18.07
CA LEU A 80 5.09 1.37 -19.13
C LEU A 80 6.48 1.05 -18.59
N LEU A 81 7.00 1.85 -17.65
CA LEU A 81 8.33 1.68 -17.05
C LEU A 81 8.41 0.46 -16.11
N ASP A 82 7.31 0.17 -15.40
CA ASP A 82 7.19 -1.00 -14.51
C ASP A 82 6.99 -2.33 -15.26
N GLY A 83 6.90 -2.32 -16.60
CA GLY A 83 6.68 -3.53 -17.41
C GLY A 83 5.32 -4.21 -17.18
N LYS A 84 4.35 -3.50 -16.59
CA LYS A 84 3.00 -4.00 -16.28
C LYS A 84 2.05 -3.96 -17.49
N SER A 85 2.53 -3.64 -18.68
CA SER A 85 1.78 -3.78 -19.94
C SER A 85 1.65 -5.25 -20.39
N LYS A 86 1.24 -6.16 -19.50
CA LYS A 86 0.60 -7.40 -19.95
C LYS A 86 -0.80 -7.03 -20.41
N THR A 87 -0.90 -6.91 -21.72
CA THR A 87 -2.03 -6.51 -22.58
C THR A 87 -3.21 -7.49 -22.55
N GLU A 88 -3.42 -8.23 -21.46
CA GLU A 88 -4.40 -9.33 -21.40
C GLU A 88 -5.71 -8.99 -20.68
N TYR A 89 -5.80 -7.84 -20.00
CA TYR A 89 -6.99 -7.52 -19.21
C TYR A 89 -7.51 -6.11 -19.45
N GLU A 90 -8.73 -6.02 -19.95
CA GLU A 90 -9.42 -4.74 -20.18
C GLU A 90 -9.72 -4.06 -18.83
N PRO A 91 -9.39 -2.74 -18.70
CA PRO A 91 -9.76 -1.95 -17.53
C PRO A 91 -11.28 -1.93 -17.31
N LYS A 92 -11.72 -1.97 -16.05
CA LYS A 92 -13.14 -1.82 -15.69
C LYS A 92 -13.50 -0.35 -15.53
N ALA A 93 -14.60 0.09 -16.13
CA ALA A 93 -15.16 1.41 -15.87
C ALA A 93 -16.05 1.38 -14.61
N CYS A 94 -15.87 2.36 -13.72
CA CYS A 94 -16.70 2.48 -12.53
C CYS A 94 -18.14 2.88 -12.89
N PRO A 95 -19.17 2.17 -12.42
CA PRO A 95 -20.57 2.52 -12.74
C PRO A 95 -21.02 3.84 -12.12
N LYS A 96 -20.32 4.35 -11.10
CA LYS A 96 -20.69 5.59 -10.38
C LYS A 96 -20.00 6.84 -10.92
N CYS A 97 -18.73 6.75 -11.30
CA CYS A 97 -17.93 7.90 -11.74
C CYS A 97 -17.33 7.76 -13.15
N ASN A 98 -17.56 6.62 -13.80
CA ASN A 98 -17.09 6.28 -15.16
C ASN A 98 -15.56 6.29 -15.37
N ARG A 99 -14.77 6.41 -14.30
CA ARG A 99 -13.30 6.33 -14.36
C ARG A 99 -12.83 4.90 -14.54
N GLN A 100 -11.72 4.72 -15.24
CA GLN A 100 -11.09 3.42 -15.43
C GLN A 100 -10.41 2.96 -14.14
N ASN A 101 -10.50 1.66 -13.88
CA ASN A 101 -9.86 0.98 -12.76
C ASN A 101 -9.17 -0.28 -13.28
N ASN A 102 -8.21 -0.77 -12.49
CA ASN A 102 -7.56 -2.05 -12.76
C ASN A 102 -8.61 -3.17 -12.88
N HIS A 103 -8.43 -4.10 -13.82
CA HIS A 103 -9.31 -5.25 -14.03
C HIS A 103 -9.56 -6.10 -12.77
N MET A 104 -8.60 -6.15 -11.83
CA MET A 104 -8.73 -6.86 -10.54
C MET A 104 -9.38 -6.03 -9.43
N ALA A 105 -9.65 -4.74 -9.66
CA ALA A 105 -10.20 -3.87 -8.64
C ALA A 105 -11.63 -4.30 -8.30
N LYS A 106 -11.89 -4.48 -6.99
CA LYS A 106 -13.21 -4.75 -6.42
C LYS A 106 -13.95 -3.47 -6.04
N VAL A 107 -13.19 -2.39 -5.81
CA VAL A 107 -13.70 -1.07 -5.42
C VAL A 107 -12.99 0.00 -6.23
N CYS A 108 -13.71 1.07 -6.54
CA CYS A 108 -13.20 2.18 -7.32
C CYS A 108 -12.19 2.97 -6.49
N ILE A 109 -10.97 3.14 -7.00
CA ILE A 109 -9.93 3.92 -6.32
C ILE A 109 -10.32 5.39 -6.12
N TRP A 110 -11.23 5.89 -6.95
CA TRP A 110 -11.62 7.30 -6.98
C TRP A 110 -12.82 7.64 -6.10
N CYS A 111 -13.80 6.74 -6.02
CA CYS A 111 -15.08 7.02 -5.36
C CYS A 111 -15.58 5.89 -4.45
N GLU A 112 -14.74 4.87 -4.23
CA GLU A 112 -14.96 3.76 -3.30
C GLU A 112 -16.20 2.89 -3.59
N ALA A 113 -16.82 3.05 -4.76
CA ALA A 113 -17.96 2.24 -5.20
C ALA A 113 -17.50 0.85 -5.66
N GLU A 114 -18.36 -0.15 -5.54
CA GLU A 114 -18.09 -1.51 -6.03
C GLU A 114 -17.98 -1.56 -7.57
N LEU A 115 -17.05 -2.38 -8.09
CA LEU A 115 -16.64 -2.46 -9.51
C LEU A 115 -16.94 -3.77 -10.24
#